data_AF-A0A2A4HYF3-F1
#
_entry.id   AF-A0A2A4HYF3-F1
#
_cell.length_a   1.000
_cell.length_b   1.000
_cell.length_c   1.000
_cell.angle_alpha   90.00
_cell.angle_beta   90.00
_cell.angle_gamma   90.00
#
_symmetry.space_group_name_H-M   'P 1'
#
loop_
_entity.id
_entity.type
_entity.pdbx_description
1 polymer ?
#
loop_
_entity_poly.entity_id
_entity_poly.type
_entity_poly.pdbx_seq_one_letter_code
_entity_poly.pdbx_strand_id
1 'polypeptide(L)'
;MTPGEYLRRRRLSEHLTVEDVAGRIHSWPRLGLDERANWIRQIEADVVPATFGTIAAIGHIVPIDAQALAALDAIRLGIGERVPQLCAHCAITPWQVIPSHALWSRPDLCPVCEKHGPPPGTEVTW
;
A
#
# COMPACT_ATOMS: atom_id res chain seq x y z
N MET A 1 6.24 5.16 7.75
CA MET A 1 5.77 4.66 6.44
C MET A 1 5.26 5.85 5.65
N THR A 2 5.61 5.97 4.38
CA THR A 2 5.11 7.02 3.47
C THR A 2 3.90 6.51 2.68
N PRO A 3 3.13 7.39 2.01
CA PRO A 3 2.04 6.98 1.12
C PRO A 3 2.48 6.00 0.01
N GLY A 4 3.61 6.26 -0.65
CA GLY A 4 4.16 5.38 -1.69
C GLY A 4 4.56 4.01 -1.15
N GLU A 5 5.26 3.98 -0.01
CA GLU A 5 5.66 2.72 0.62
C GLU A 5 4.46 1.90 1.12
N TYR A 6 3.39 2.57 1.57
CA TYR A 6 2.12 1.90 1.88
C TYR A 6 1.56 1.17 0.66
N LEU A 7 1.42 1.87 -0.47
CA LEU A 7 0.90 1.28 -1.72
C LEU A 7 1.77 0.11 -2.19
N ARG A 8 3.09 0.26 -2.14
CA ARG A 8 4.06 -0.79 -2.46
C ARG A 8 3.85 -2.03 -1.60
N ARG A 9 3.77 -1.88 -0.27
CA ARG A 9 3.60 -3.02 0.65
C ARG A 9 2.25 -3.72 0.47
N ARG A 10 1.18 -2.97 0.21
CA ARG A 10 -0.13 -3.56 -0.12
C ARG A 10 -0.05 -4.36 -1.42
N ARG A 11 0.61 -3.84 -2.46
CA ARG A 11 0.80 -4.57 -3.72
C ARG A 11 1.60 -5.86 -3.51
N LEU A 12 2.71 -5.79 -2.79
CA LEU A 12 3.56 -6.95 -2.50
C LEU A 12 2.84 -8.01 -1.66
N SER A 13 1.93 -7.62 -0.75
CA SER A 13 1.14 -8.60 0.02
C SER A 13 0.18 -9.41 -0.84
N GLU A 14 -0.23 -8.87 -1.99
CA GLU A 14 -1.01 -9.59 -3.00
C GLU A 14 -0.12 -10.36 -3.99
N HIS A 15 1.20 -10.40 -3.76
CA HIS A 15 2.20 -11.05 -4.62
C HIS A 15 2.21 -10.53 -6.07
N LEU A 16 1.84 -9.27 -6.26
CA LEU A 16 1.79 -8.65 -7.58
C LEU A 16 3.08 -7.88 -7.88
N THR A 17 3.59 -8.02 -9.10
CA THR A 17 4.63 -7.13 -9.64
C THR A 17 4.03 -5.79 -10.06
N VAL A 18 4.89 -4.81 -10.36
CA VAL A 18 4.40 -3.53 -10.90
C VAL A 18 3.77 -3.73 -12.28
N GLU A 19 4.36 -4.61 -13.08
CA GLU A 19 3.92 -4.98 -14.41
C GLU A 19 2.53 -5.65 -14.37
N ASP A 20 2.29 -6.51 -13.37
CA ASP A 20 0.97 -7.12 -13.14
C ASP A 20 -0.12 -6.07 -12.88
N VAL A 21 0.17 -5.08 -12.02
CA VAL A 21 -0.77 -4.00 -11.72
C VAL A 21 -0.97 -3.12 -12.96
N ALA A 22 0.11 -2.74 -13.64
CA ALA A 22 0.06 -1.91 -14.85
C ALA A 22 -0.79 -2.56 -15.96
N GLY A 23 -0.64 -3.86 -16.18
CA GLY A 23 -1.44 -4.61 -17.15
C GLY A 23 -2.92 -4.68 -16.80
N ARG A 24 -3.26 -4.68 -15.50
CA ARG A 24 -4.65 -4.78 -15.02
C ARG A 24 -5.40 -3.44 -15.06
N ILE A 25 -4.73 -2.30 -14.87
CA ILE A 25 -5.38 -0.97 -14.93
C ILE A 25 -5.47 -0.38 -16.35
N HIS A 26 -5.40 -1.19 -17.41
CA HIS A 26 -5.19 -0.78 -18.83
C HIS A 26 -5.95 0.46 -19.35
N SER A 27 -7.13 0.80 -18.82
CA SER A 27 -7.93 1.95 -19.25
C SER A 27 -7.52 3.29 -18.63
N TRP A 28 -6.79 3.29 -17.52
CA TRP A 28 -6.40 4.52 -16.82
C TRP A 28 -5.06 4.38 -16.05
N PRO A 29 -4.13 5.35 -16.14
CA PRO A 29 -4.10 6.43 -17.13
C PRO A 29 -3.95 5.86 -18.55
N ARG A 30 -4.29 6.65 -19.59
CA ARG A 30 -4.14 6.24 -21.00
C ARG A 30 -2.68 6.31 -21.45
N LEU A 31 -1.85 5.45 -20.86
CA LEU A 31 -0.42 5.33 -21.14
C LEU A 31 -0.10 3.95 -21.72
N GLY A 32 1.06 3.84 -22.38
CA GLY A 32 1.63 2.54 -22.71
C GLY A 32 1.91 1.70 -21.47
N LEU A 33 2.09 0.39 -21.62
CA LEU A 33 2.33 -0.52 -20.48
C LEU A 33 3.59 -0.10 -19.70
N ASP A 34 4.69 0.16 -20.39
CA ASP A 34 5.98 0.52 -19.78
C ASP A 34 5.92 1.87 -19.06
N GLU A 35 5.28 2.86 -19.68
CA GLU A 35 5.06 4.19 -19.10
C GLU A 35 4.23 4.10 -17.82
N ARG A 36 3.22 3.24 -17.83
CA ARG A 36 2.35 3.02 -16.67
C ARG A 36 3.04 2.26 -15.55
N ALA A 37 3.84 1.26 -15.89
CA ALA A 37 4.68 0.56 -14.92
C ALA A 37 5.66 1.56 -14.27
N ASN A 38 6.34 2.38 -15.08
CA ASN A 38 7.22 3.42 -14.57
C ASN A 38 6.49 4.45 -13.68
N TRP A 39 5.28 4.85 -14.08
CA TRP A 39 4.42 5.74 -13.28
C TRP A 39 4.06 5.14 -11.92
N ILE A 40 3.70 3.85 -11.86
CA ILE A 40 3.46 3.14 -10.58
C ILE A 40 4.73 3.14 -9.73
N ARG A 41 5.91 2.85 -10.30
CA ARG A 41 7.18 2.89 -9.55
C ARG A 41 7.45 4.27 -8.95
N GLN A 42 7.18 5.34 -9.70
CA GLN A 42 7.35 6.72 -9.20
C GLN A 42 6.39 7.04 -8.06
N ILE A 43 5.15 6.54 -8.10
CA ILE A 43 4.19 6.70 -7.00
C ILE A 43 4.68 5.95 -5.76
N GLU A 44 5.09 4.68 -5.93
CA GLU A 44 5.56 3.84 -4.84
C GLU A 44 6.85 4.34 -4.19
N ALA A 45 7.66 5.10 -4.94
CA ALA A 45 8.86 5.77 -4.45
C ALA A 45 8.59 7.19 -3.91
N ASP A 46 7.33 7.61 -3.82
CA ASP A 46 6.91 8.97 -3.43
C ASP A 46 7.53 10.10 -4.31
N VAL A 47 7.98 9.78 -5.53
CA VAL A 47 8.49 10.75 -6.51
C VAL A 47 7.35 11.60 -7.07
N VAL A 48 6.18 11.00 -7.24
CA VAL A 48 4.94 11.69 -7.60
C VAL A 48 3.81 11.28 -6.63
N PRO A 49 2.90 12.20 -6.29
CA PRO A 49 1.81 11.88 -5.37
C PRO A 49 0.77 10.94 -6.00
N ALA A 50 0.19 10.06 -5.19
CA ALA A 50 -0.96 9.26 -5.58
C ALA A 50 -2.23 10.14 -5.62
N THR A 51 -2.79 10.34 -6.81
CA THR A 51 -4.06 11.06 -6.96
C THR A 51 -5.25 10.19 -6.56
N PHE A 52 -6.43 10.78 -6.35
CA PHE A 52 -7.65 10.00 -6.11
C PHE A 52 -7.93 8.99 -7.25
N GLY A 53 -7.69 9.37 -8.50
CA GLY A 53 -7.80 8.46 -9.65
C GLY A 53 -6.82 7.30 -9.57
N THR A 54 -5.59 7.54 -9.12
CA THR A 54 -4.56 6.51 -8.85
C THR A 54 -5.06 5.51 -7.82
N ILE A 55 -5.56 6.02 -6.71
CA ILE A 55 -6.03 5.21 -5.59
C ILE A 55 -7.23 4.36 -6.02
N ALA A 56 -8.17 4.94 -6.77
CA ALA A 56 -9.31 4.21 -7.31
C ALA A 56 -8.89 3.11 -8.29
N ALA A 57 -7.99 3.42 -9.23
CA ALA A 57 -7.53 2.46 -10.23
C ALA A 57 -6.77 1.28 -9.60
N ILE A 58 -5.82 1.55 -8.69
CA ILE A 58 -5.05 0.51 -8.01
C ILE A 58 -5.93 -0.25 -7.00
N GLY A 59 -6.85 0.44 -6.34
CA GLY A 59 -7.76 -0.11 -5.31
C GLY A 59 -8.72 -1.19 -5.81
N HIS A 60 -8.97 -1.24 -7.13
CA HIS A 60 -9.73 -2.35 -7.74
C HIS A 60 -8.93 -3.67 -7.80
N ILE A 61 -7.61 -3.62 -7.66
CA ILE A 61 -6.71 -4.77 -7.78
C ILE A 61 -6.11 -5.14 -6.43
N VAL A 62 -5.75 -4.12 -5.65
CA VAL A 62 -5.08 -4.27 -4.36
C VAL A 62 -5.98 -3.69 -3.27
N PRO A 63 -6.24 -4.42 -2.18
CA PRO A 63 -7.03 -3.91 -1.06
C PRO A 63 -6.30 -2.75 -0.37
N ILE A 64 -6.74 -1.54 -0.72
CA ILE A 64 -6.27 -0.26 -0.19
C ILE A 64 -7.30 0.28 0.79
N ASP A 65 -6.80 0.79 1.90
CA ASP A 65 -7.56 1.59 2.84
C ASP A 65 -7.27 3.07 2.61
N ALA A 66 -8.26 3.76 2.06
CA ALA A 66 -8.18 5.18 1.76
C ALA A 66 -7.99 6.05 3.03
N GLN A 67 -8.49 5.62 4.19
CA GLN A 67 -8.33 6.39 5.43
C GLN A 67 -6.89 6.36 5.93
N ALA A 68 -6.26 5.18 5.93
CA ALA A 68 -4.83 5.07 6.23
C ALA A 68 -3.98 5.88 5.25
N LEU A 69 -4.26 5.78 3.94
CA LEU A 69 -3.51 6.52 2.93
C LEU A 69 -3.65 8.04 3.10
N ALA A 70 -4.86 8.53 3.39
CA ALA A 70 -5.09 9.95 3.66
C ALA A 70 -4.37 10.42 4.94
N ALA A 71 -4.34 9.60 6.00
CA ALA A 71 -3.61 9.93 7.22
C ALA A 71 -2.09 10.00 6.98
N LEU A 72 -1.53 9.07 6.19
CA LEU A 72 -0.12 9.11 5.79
C LEU A 72 0.20 10.34 4.94
N ASP A 73 -0.68 10.74 4.04
CA ASP A 73 -0.49 11.94 3.22
C ASP A 73 -0.57 13.23 4.06
N ALA A 74 -1.50 13.29 5.02
CA ALA A 74 -1.59 14.39 5.97
C ALA A 74 -0.30 14.53 6.81
N ILE A 75 0.29 13.41 7.26
CA ILE A 75 1.59 13.41 7.95
C ILE A 75 2.71 13.91 7.03
N ARG A 76 2.76 13.40 5.78
CA ARG A 76 3.74 13.83 4.77
C ARG A 76 3.68 15.35 4.52
N LEU A 77 2.48 15.93 4.54
CA LEU A 77 2.24 17.36 4.36
C LEU A 77 2.45 18.19 5.64
N GLY A 78 2.74 17.56 6.80
CA GLY A 78 2.92 18.25 8.08
C GLY A 78 1.62 18.78 8.71
N ILE A 79 0.46 18.29 8.27
CA ILE A 79 -0.87 18.69 8.78
C ILE A 79 -1.56 17.59 9.60
N GLY A 80 -0.92 16.43 9.76
CA GLY A 80 -1.43 15.31 10.53
C GLY A 80 -0.38 14.75 11.48
N GLU A 81 -0.83 14.27 12.65
CA GLU A 81 0.05 13.75 13.70
C GLU A 81 -0.23 12.27 14.04
N ARG A 82 -1.45 11.80 13.75
CA ARG A 82 -1.85 10.42 14.08
C ARG A 82 -1.40 9.46 12.98
N VAL A 83 -0.32 8.73 13.24
CA VAL A 83 0.12 7.61 12.42
C VAL A 83 -0.95 6.50 12.47
N PRO A 84 -1.48 6.03 11.33
CA PRO A 84 -2.41 4.91 11.33
C PRO A 84 -1.70 3.64 11.81
N GLN A 85 -2.42 2.77 12.53
CA GLN A 85 -1.90 1.46 12.90
C GLN A 85 -1.80 0.59 11.64
N LEU A 86 -0.57 0.29 11.20
CA LEU A 86 -0.28 -0.44 9.97
C LEU A 86 0.72 -1.57 10.24
N CYS A 87 0.50 -2.72 9.61
CA CYS A 87 1.45 -3.82 9.72
C CYS A 87 2.77 -3.39 9.06
N ALA A 88 3.87 -3.49 9.80
CA ALA A 88 5.21 -3.17 9.35
C ALA A 88 5.65 -4.05 8.17
N HIS A 89 4.95 -5.14 7.84
CA HIS A 89 5.28 -5.99 6.69
C HIS A 89 4.34 -5.77 5.51
N CYS A 90 3.04 -5.96 5.69
CA CYS A 90 2.08 -5.90 4.58
C CYS A 90 1.24 -4.62 4.54
N ALA A 91 1.45 -3.67 5.46
CA ALA A 91 0.68 -2.43 5.58
C ALA A 91 -0.84 -2.59 5.74
N ILE A 92 -1.33 -3.79 6.10
CA ILE A 92 -2.75 -4.00 6.38
C ILE A 92 -3.18 -3.21 7.61
N THR A 93 -4.44 -2.74 7.61
CA THR A 93 -5.05 -2.04 8.74
C THR A 93 -5.89 -2.97 9.61
N PRO A 94 -6.20 -2.61 10.87
CA PRO A 94 -6.98 -3.48 11.75
C PRO A 94 -8.37 -3.84 11.22
N TRP A 95 -9.05 -2.91 10.54
CA TRP A 95 -10.39 -3.15 9.99
C TRP A 95 -10.38 -4.00 8.71
N GLN A 96 -9.23 -4.12 8.05
CA GLN A 96 -9.06 -5.07 6.94
C GLN A 96 -8.83 -6.52 7.42
N VAL A 97 -8.63 -6.73 8.73
CA VAL A 97 -8.50 -8.07 9.35
C VAL A 97 -9.89 -8.55 9.81
N ILE A 98 -10.58 -9.33 8.98
CA ILE A 98 -11.88 -9.95 9.34
C ILE A 98 -11.66 -11.44 9.67
N PRO A 99 -12.29 -12.02 10.73
CA PRO A 99 -13.15 -11.41 11.75
C PRO A 99 -12.49 -11.50 13.13
N SER A 100 -11.76 -10.47 13.56
CA SER A 100 -11.68 -10.11 14.97
C SER A 100 -10.92 -8.80 15.10
N HIS A 101 -11.60 -7.78 15.63
CA HIS A 101 -11.00 -6.50 16.01
C HIS A 101 -10.01 -6.63 17.18
N ALA A 102 -9.66 -7.86 17.57
CA ALA A 102 -8.70 -8.22 18.57
C ALA A 102 -7.90 -9.40 18.02
N LEU A 103 -6.65 -9.15 17.61
CA LEU A 103 -5.51 -10.09 17.51
C LEU A 103 -4.47 -9.52 16.53
N TRP A 104 -4.15 -8.23 16.66
CA TRP A 104 -2.82 -7.79 16.25
C TRP A 104 -1.84 -8.52 17.15
N SER A 105 -0.87 -9.20 16.54
CA SER A 105 0.13 -9.96 17.27
C SER A 105 1.08 -9.07 18.06
N ARG A 106 1.41 -7.91 17.48
CA ARG A 106 2.21 -6.83 18.09
C ARG A 106 1.64 -5.48 17.62
N PRO A 107 2.00 -4.33 18.22
CA PRO A 107 1.46 -3.02 17.82
C PRO A 107 1.58 -2.71 16.32
N ASP A 108 2.61 -3.24 15.67
CA ASP A 108 2.97 -3.05 14.26
C ASP A 108 2.98 -4.35 13.45
N LEU A 109 2.41 -5.47 13.95
CA LEU A 109 2.44 -6.75 13.24
C LEU A 109 1.07 -7.43 13.23
N CYS A 110 0.58 -7.75 12.03
CA CYS A 110 -0.64 -8.53 11.85
C CYS A 110 -0.38 -10.04 12.01
N PRO A 111 -1.40 -10.83 12.38
CA PRO A 111 -1.24 -12.27 12.67
C PRO A 111 -0.83 -13.09 11.45
N VAL A 112 -1.19 -12.64 10.24
CA VAL A 112 -0.77 -13.28 9.00
C VAL A 112 0.74 -13.15 8.81
N CYS A 113 1.28 -11.94 8.96
CA CYS A 113 2.71 -11.69 8.81
C CYS A 113 3.55 -12.22 9.98
N GLU A 114 2.97 -12.36 11.18
CA GLU A 114 3.64 -13.09 12.26
C GLU A 114 3.82 -14.57 11.91
N LYS A 115 2.77 -15.22 11.40
CA LYS A 115 2.80 -16.65 11.08
C LYS A 115 3.63 -16.98 9.85
N HIS A 116 3.57 -16.13 8.82
CA HIS A 116 4.12 -16.41 7.50
C HIS A 116 5.35 -15.57 7.13
N GLY A 117 5.71 -14.58 7.95
CA GLY A 117 6.76 -13.62 7.64
C GLY A 117 6.31 -12.48 6.72
N PRO A 118 7.24 -11.59 6.32
CA PRO A 118 6.95 -10.50 5.40
C PRO A 118 6.66 -11.00 3.97
N PRO A 119 5.83 -10.29 3.20
CA PRO A 119 5.67 -10.58 1.77
C PRO A 119 7.02 -10.50 1.03
N PRO A 120 7.24 -11.32 -0.01
CA PRO A 120 8.45 -11.24 -0.83
C PRO A 120 8.69 -9.83 -1.39
N GLY A 121 9.95 -9.38 -1.38
CA GLY A 121 10.33 -8.05 -1.87
C GLY A 121 10.08 -6.89 -0.89
N THR A 122 9.62 -7.19 0.33
CA THR A 122 9.54 -6.21 1.42
C THR A 122 10.89 -6.12 2.13
N GLU A 123 11.62 -5.02 1.98
CA GLU A 123 12.80 -4.75 2.79
C GLU A 123 12.37 -4.21 4.16
N VAL A 124 12.68 -4.94 5.23
CA VAL A 124 12.38 -4.53 6.60
C VAL A 124 13.64 -3.87 7.17
N THR A 125 13.67 -2.55 7.18
CA THR A 125 14.65 -1.79 7.97
C THR A 125 14.13 -1.67 9.40
N TRP A 126 14.82 -2.32 10.35
CA TRP A 126 14.54 -2.26 11.79
C TRP A 126 15.06 -0.96 12.41
#